data_AF-A0A183T9W5-F1
#
_entry.id   AF-A0A183T9W5-F1
#
_cell.length_a   1.000
_cell.length_b   1.000
_cell.length_c   1.000
_cell.angle_alpha   90.00
_cell.angle_beta   90.00
_cell.angle_gamma   90.00
#
_symmetry.space_group_name_H-M   'P 1'
#
loop_
_entity.id
_entity.type
_entity.pdbx_description
1 polymer ?
#
loop_
_entity_poly.entity_id
_entity_poly.type
_entity_poly.pdbx_seq_one_letter_code
_entity_poly.pdbx_strand_id
1 'polypeptide(L)'
;MTCNLPKPPKPKIDAVSHASATVSWQDYLQKLNFFLNDDGKNPVLAELERSASSSDKWERVYNGYLHTHIDDDLAPSTAYEYRLRFKTVEGYTEWSDSLSLSTTSKT
;
A
#
# COMPACT_ATOMS: atom_id res chain seq x y z
N MET A 1 3.77 4.18 -18.56
CA MET A 1 2.85 5.32 -18.73
C MET A 1 2.41 5.76 -17.34
N THR A 2 2.74 6.99 -16.97
CA THR A 2 2.29 7.63 -15.72
C THR A 2 0.96 8.32 -15.99
N CYS A 3 -0.02 8.10 -15.13
CA CYS A 3 -1.32 8.75 -15.17
C CYS A 3 -1.23 10.11 -14.45
N ASN A 4 -2.01 11.12 -14.88
CA ASN A 4 -2.00 12.48 -14.31
C ASN A 4 -2.71 12.59 -12.95
N LEU A 5 -2.86 11.48 -12.22
CA LEU A 5 -3.44 11.47 -10.88
C LEU A 5 -2.43 11.95 -9.84
N PRO A 6 -2.90 12.60 -8.75
CA PRO A 6 -2.02 13.08 -7.70
C PRO A 6 -1.27 11.91 -7.06
N LYS A 7 -0.06 12.18 -6.57
CA LYS A 7 0.69 11.22 -5.75
C LYS A 7 -0.17 10.75 -4.57
N PRO A 8 -0.28 9.44 -4.31
CA PRO A 8 -1.07 8.92 -3.20
C PRO A 8 -0.42 9.30 -1.85
N PRO A 9 -1.22 9.46 -0.78
CA PRO A 9 -0.69 9.56 0.57
C PRO A 9 0.00 8.24 0.96
N LYS A 10 0.78 8.29 2.05
CA LYS A 10 1.28 7.07 2.69
C LYS A 10 0.10 6.15 3.06
N PRO A 11 0.25 4.82 2.96
CA PRO A 11 -0.74 3.91 3.53
C PRO A 11 -0.83 4.11 5.06
N LYS A 12 -1.83 3.50 5.69
CA LYS A 12 -2.04 3.52 7.14
C LYS A 12 -1.79 2.13 7.74
N ILE A 13 -1.37 2.08 9.01
CA ILE A 13 -1.28 0.84 9.78
C ILE A 13 -2.49 0.74 10.68
N ASP A 14 -3.31 -0.29 10.48
CA ASP A 14 -4.50 -0.55 11.30
C ASP A 14 -4.18 -1.49 12.46
N ALA A 15 -3.26 -2.43 12.27
CA ALA A 15 -2.81 -3.37 13.30
C ALA A 15 -1.37 -3.81 13.06
N VAL A 16 -0.65 -4.13 14.13
CA VAL A 16 0.70 -4.70 14.07
C VAL A 16 0.87 -5.75 15.16
N SER A 17 1.59 -6.82 14.83
CA SER A 17 2.01 -7.86 15.77
C SER A 17 3.52 -8.12 15.62
N HIS A 18 3.99 -9.20 16.24
CA HIS A 18 5.37 -9.66 16.08
C HIS A 18 5.62 -10.34 14.73
N ALA A 19 4.56 -10.66 13.97
CA ALA A 19 4.65 -11.42 12.73
C ALA A 19 3.76 -10.89 11.60
N SER A 20 3.03 -9.80 11.82
CA SER A 20 2.14 -9.26 10.79
C SER A 20 1.88 -7.76 10.94
N ALA A 21 1.46 -7.14 9.84
CA ALA A 21 0.98 -5.78 9.76
C ALA A 21 -0.29 -5.72 8.89
N THR A 22 -1.33 -5.05 9.37
CA THR A 22 -2.50 -4.72 8.55
C THR A 22 -2.35 -3.31 8.01
N VAL A 23 -2.25 -3.20 6.69
CA VAL A 23 -1.95 -1.96 5.96
C VAL A 23 -3.17 -1.55 5.13
N SER A 24 -3.63 -0.30 5.25
CA SER A 24 -4.85 0.18 4.60
C SER A 24 -4.69 1.48 3.81
N TRP A 25 -5.59 1.69 2.85
CA TRP A 25 -5.62 2.84 1.93
C TRP A 25 -7.04 3.23 1.51
N GLN A 26 -8.02 2.94 2.38
CA GLN A 26 -9.45 3.11 2.11
C GLN A 26 -9.83 4.54 1.69
N ASP A 27 -9.45 5.56 2.46
CA ASP A 27 -9.83 6.95 2.20
C ASP A 27 -9.42 7.41 0.80
N TYR A 28 -8.22 7.04 0.37
CA TYR A 28 -7.69 7.46 -0.91
C TYR A 28 -8.26 6.65 -2.08
N LEU A 29 -8.48 5.35 -1.91
CA LEU A 29 -9.19 4.54 -2.91
C LEU A 29 -10.62 5.04 -3.11
N GLN A 30 -11.32 5.38 -2.03
CA GLN A 30 -12.64 6.01 -2.10
C GLN A 30 -12.60 7.34 -2.84
N LYS A 31 -11.61 8.21 -2.55
CA LYS A 31 -11.41 9.47 -3.26
C LYS A 31 -11.16 9.26 -4.76
N LEU A 32 -10.32 8.29 -5.14
CA LEU A 32 -10.05 7.98 -6.54
C LEU A 32 -11.30 7.46 -7.27
N ASN A 33 -12.04 6.54 -6.66
CA ASN A 33 -13.27 6.02 -7.23
C ASN A 33 -14.33 7.12 -7.42
N PHE A 34 -14.41 8.06 -6.48
CA PHE A 34 -15.27 9.25 -6.62
C PHE A 34 -14.78 10.20 -7.72
N PHE A 35 -13.47 10.44 -7.81
CA PHE A 35 -12.89 11.38 -8.78
C PHE A 35 -12.98 10.87 -10.22
N LEU A 36 -12.74 9.57 -10.43
CA LEU A 36 -12.77 8.95 -11.76
C LEU A 36 -14.18 8.64 -12.24
N ASN A 37 -15.17 8.60 -11.32
CA ASN A 37 -16.61 8.42 -11.53
C ASN A 37 -16.99 7.76 -12.87
N ASP A 38 -16.70 6.47 -12.97
CA ASP A 38 -16.95 5.71 -14.20
C ASP A 38 -17.84 4.48 -13.94
N ASP A 39 -18.76 4.56 -12.98
CA ASP A 39 -19.74 3.50 -12.64
C ASP A 39 -19.11 2.09 -12.46
N GLY A 40 -17.84 2.04 -12.03
CA GLY A 40 -17.08 0.79 -11.87
C GLY A 40 -16.55 0.15 -13.16
N LYS A 41 -16.70 0.79 -14.32
CA LYS A 41 -16.18 0.28 -15.61
C LYS A 41 -14.66 0.24 -15.67
N ASN A 42 -14.01 1.20 -15.01
CA ASN A 42 -12.57 1.32 -14.92
C ASN A 42 -12.11 1.17 -13.44
N PRO A 43 -12.00 -0.07 -12.94
CA PRO A 43 -11.66 -0.29 -11.54
C PRO A 43 -10.22 0.13 -11.23
N VAL A 44 -10.06 0.83 -10.12
CA VAL A 44 -8.76 1.24 -9.60
C VAL A 44 -8.15 0.07 -8.83
N LEU A 45 -6.95 -0.34 -9.23
CA LEU A 45 -6.19 -1.39 -8.57
C LEU A 45 -5.10 -0.77 -7.68
N ALA A 46 -4.90 -1.31 -6.48
CA ALA A 46 -3.85 -0.89 -5.58
C ALA A 46 -2.66 -1.87 -5.65
N GLU A 47 -1.45 -1.33 -5.72
CA GLU A 47 -0.20 -2.07 -5.57
C GLU A 47 0.54 -1.59 -4.32
N LEU A 48 0.79 -2.52 -3.38
CA LEU A 48 1.57 -2.28 -2.18
C LEU A 48 2.91 -2.99 -2.30
N GLU A 49 3.98 -2.26 -2.00
CA GLU A 49 5.31 -2.83 -1.86
C GLU A 49 5.85 -2.64 -0.45
N ARG A 50 6.63 -3.63 0.00
CA ARG A 50 7.37 -3.66 1.26
C ARG A 50 8.87 -3.72 0.98
N SER A 51 9.66 -3.04 1.79
CA SER A 51 11.10 -3.28 1.94
C SER A 51 11.44 -3.53 3.41
N ALA A 52 12.48 -4.30 3.71
CA ALA A 52 13.11 -4.18 5.03
C ALA A 52 13.76 -2.79 5.12
N SER A 53 13.66 -2.08 6.24
CA SER A 53 14.14 -0.68 6.31
C SER A 53 15.65 -0.51 6.07
N SER A 54 16.42 -1.60 6.14
CA SER A 54 17.85 -1.62 5.80
C SER A 54 18.14 -2.01 4.34
N SER A 55 17.12 -2.09 3.47
CA SER A 55 17.23 -2.52 2.08
C SER A 55 16.60 -1.54 1.11
N ASP A 56 17.20 -1.43 -0.07
CA ASP A 56 16.71 -0.72 -1.25
C ASP A 56 15.81 -1.60 -2.14
N LYS A 57 15.60 -2.87 -1.76
CA LYS A 57 14.81 -3.84 -2.52
C LYS A 57 13.35 -3.84 -2.06
N TRP A 58 12.48 -3.41 -2.96
CA TRP A 58 11.04 -3.43 -2.76
C TRP A 58 10.43 -4.71 -3.34
N GLU A 59 9.61 -5.37 -2.53
CA GLU A 59 8.83 -6.55 -2.88
C GLU A 59 7.35 -6.19 -2.93
N ARG A 60 6.64 -6.65 -3.96
CA ARG A 60 5.19 -6.47 -4.05
C ARG A 60 4.49 -7.49 -3.16
N VAL A 61 3.90 -7.00 -2.07
CA VAL A 61 3.15 -7.81 -1.10
C VAL A 61 1.65 -7.84 -1.43
N TYR A 62 1.14 -6.83 -2.15
CA TYR A 62 -0.27 -6.81 -2.56
C TYR A 62 -0.49 -6.19 -3.94
N ASN A 63 -1.48 -6.73 -4.65
CA ASN A 63 -1.92 -6.27 -5.97
C ASN A 63 -3.39 -6.66 -6.20
N GLY A 64 -4.31 -5.72 -6.07
CA GLY A 64 -5.73 -6.01 -6.20
C GLY A 64 -6.66 -4.84 -5.87
N TYR A 65 -7.95 -5.14 -5.73
CA TYR A 65 -9.03 -4.14 -5.65
C TYR A 65 -9.52 -3.83 -4.21
N LEU A 66 -9.04 -4.56 -3.21
CA LEU A 66 -9.31 -4.28 -1.80
C LEU A 66 -8.63 -2.97 -1.34
N HIS A 67 -9.07 -2.49 -0.18
CA HIS A 67 -8.60 -1.27 0.47
C HIS A 67 -7.65 -1.54 1.65
N THR A 68 -7.36 -2.81 1.94
CA THR A 68 -6.52 -3.25 3.04
C THR A 68 -5.85 -4.57 2.69
N HIS A 69 -4.72 -4.85 3.32
CA HIS A 69 -3.97 -6.08 3.20
C HIS A 69 -3.31 -6.44 4.53
N ILE A 70 -3.35 -7.72 4.87
CA ILE A 70 -2.58 -8.30 5.98
C ILE A 70 -1.30 -8.83 5.37
N ASP A 71 -0.19 -8.18 5.69
CA ASP A 71 1.14 -8.67 5.38
C ASP A 71 1.64 -9.51 6.56
N ASP A 72 1.76 -10.82 6.35
CA ASP A 72 2.13 -11.82 7.34
C ASP A 72 3.58 -12.30 7.16
N ASP A 73 3.96 -13.32 7.92
CA ASP A 73 5.32 -13.89 7.92
C ASP A 73 6.45 -12.88 8.14
N LEU A 74 6.17 -11.79 8.86
CA LEU A 74 7.17 -10.79 9.24
C LEU A 74 8.07 -11.31 10.35
N ALA A 75 9.33 -10.89 10.32
CA ALA A 75 10.25 -11.15 11.41
C ALA A 75 9.91 -10.26 12.62
N PRO A 76 9.98 -10.76 13.86
CA PRO A 76 9.77 -9.96 15.06
C PRO A 76 10.87 -8.91 15.23
N SER A 77 10.55 -7.83 15.95
CA SER A 77 11.48 -6.72 16.23
C SER A 77 12.21 -6.19 14.98
N THR A 78 11.56 -6.22 13.82
CA THR A 78 12.16 -5.86 12.52
C THR A 78 11.45 -4.66 11.94
N ALA A 79 12.24 -3.73 11.40
CA ALA A 79 11.74 -2.52 10.74
C ALA A 79 11.48 -2.79 9.25
N TYR A 80 10.31 -2.35 8.79
CA TYR A 80 9.84 -2.44 7.43
C TYR A 80 9.40 -1.07 6.92
N GLU A 81 9.47 -0.89 5.62
CA GLU A 81 8.90 0.25 4.91
C GLU A 81 7.85 -0.21 3.91
N TYR A 82 6.77 0.55 3.79
CA TYR A 82 5.70 0.30 2.84
C TYR A 82 5.49 1.49 1.92
N ARG A 83 5.23 1.24 0.65
CA ARG A 83 4.80 2.26 -0.31
C ARG A 83 3.66 1.76 -1.17
N LEU A 84 2.81 2.69 -1.58
CA LEU A 84 1.57 2.39 -2.28
C LEU A 84 1.52 3.14 -3.61
N ARG A 85 0.95 2.52 -4.64
CA ARG A 85 0.51 3.20 -5.86
C ARG A 85 -0.80 2.63 -6.35
N PHE A 86 -1.42 3.32 -7.29
CA PHE A 86 -2.64 2.84 -7.94
C PHE A 86 -2.44 2.70 -9.44
N LYS A 87 -3.13 1.72 -10.02
CA LYS A 87 -3.23 1.48 -11.46
C LYS A 87 -4.65 1.80 -11.91
N THR A 88 -4.74 2.59 -12.97
CA THR A 88 -5.98 2.90 -13.69
C THR A 88 -5.80 2.58 -15.17
N VAL A 89 -6.83 2.84 -15.97
CA VAL A 89 -6.75 2.73 -17.44
C VAL A 89 -5.75 3.72 -18.06
N GLU A 90 -5.51 4.85 -17.41
CA GLU A 90 -4.55 5.87 -17.86
C GLU A 90 -3.10 5.52 -17.50
N GLY A 91 -2.88 4.52 -16.65
CA GLY A 91 -1.57 4.07 -16.22
C GLY A 91 -1.43 4.04 -14.71
N TYR A 92 -0.22 4.33 -14.23
CA TYR A 92 0.13 4.26 -12.81
C TYR A 92 0.25 5.65 -12.20
N THR A 93 -0.21 5.81 -10.96
CA THR A 93 0.20 6.95 -10.13
C THR A 93 1.69 6.85 -9.81
N GLU A 94 2.27 7.95 -9.33
CA GLU A 94 3.54 7.85 -8.61
C GLU A 94 3.38 6.95 -7.36
N TRP A 95 4.52 6.44 -6.87
CA TRP A 95 4.56 5.81 -5.55
C TRP A 95 4.34 6.86 -4.47
N SER A 96 3.67 6.48 -3.38
CA SER A 96 3.60 7.27 -2.16
C SER A 96 5.00 7.46 -1.55
N ASP A 97 5.13 8.38 -0.60
CA ASP A 97 6.25 8.31 0.33
C ASP A 97 6.22 6.99 1.12
N SER A 98 7.37 6.57 1.66
CA SER A 98 7.44 5.35 2.47
C SER A 98 6.85 5.56 3.87
N LEU A 99 6.13 4.55 4.34
CA LEU A 99 5.63 4.41 5.70
C LEU A 99 6.53 3.42 6.45
N SER A 100 7.18 3.85 7.52
CA SER A 100 8.01 2.99 8.36
C SER A 100 7.18 2.34 9.48
N LEU A 101 7.37 1.05 9.72
CA LEU A 101 6.73 0.27 10.76
C LEU A 101 7.73 -0.74 11.35
N SER A 102 7.71 -0.93 12.66
CA SER A 102 8.44 -2.02 13.31
C SER A 102 7.47 -3.04 13.90
N THR A 103 7.71 -4.33 13.67
CA THR A 103 7.00 -5.41 14.35
C THR A 103 7.35 -5.45 15.84
N THR A 104 6.44 -5.96 16.65
CA THR A 104 6.69 -6.09 18.09
C THR A 104 7.64 -7.26 18.38
N SER A 105 8.15 -7.33 19.62
CA SER A 105 8.88 -8.52 20.05
C SER A 105 7.94 -9.72 20.15
N LYS A 106 8.49 -10.92 19.93
CA LYS A 106 7.79 -12.17 20.26
C LYS A 106 7.60 -12.23 21.78
N THR A 107 6.37 -12.48 22.21
CA THR A 107 6.02 -12.65 23.64
C THR A 107 6.30 -14.08 24.08
#